data_AF-A0A329ZLM2-F1
#
_entry.id   AF-A0A329ZLM2-F1
#
_cell.length_a   1.000
_cell.length_b   1.000
_cell.length_c   1.000
_cell.angle_alpha   90.00
_cell.angle_beta   90.00
_cell.angle_gamma   90.00
#
_symmetry.space_group_name_H-M   'P 1'
#
loop_
_entity.id
_entity.type
_entity.pdbx_description
1 polymer ?
#
loop_
_entity_poly.entity_id
_entity_poly.type
_entity_poly.pdbx_seq_one_letter_code
_entity_poly.pdbx_strand_id
1 'polypeptide(L)' 'MNKKDFDAKLKSLGISRQDFCDMTGLAYSSVANWKDESKPIPIWVDSWLENYAKAKTLDDVAKALEP' A
#
# COMPACT_ATOMS: atom_id res chain seq x y z
N MET A 1 1.37 10.29 -5.51
CA MET A 1 2.57 9.44 -5.65
C MET A 1 2.73 8.99 -7.10
N ASN A 2 3.96 8.75 -7.55
CA ASN A 2 4.21 8.06 -8.82
C ASN A 2 4.29 6.53 -8.60
N LYS A 3 4.36 5.74 -9.68
CA LYS A 3 4.40 4.27 -9.61
C LYS A 3 5.63 3.73 -8.87
N LYS A 4 6.78 4.38 -9.03
CA LYS A 4 8.00 4.01 -8.33
C LYS A 4 7.86 4.22 -6.83
N ASP A 5 7.26 5.32 -6.41
CA ASP A 5 7.00 5.64 -5.00
C ASP A 5 6.00 4.64 -4.39
N PHE A 6 4.96 4.28 -5.15
CA PHE A 6 4.00 3.25 -4.77
C PHE A 6 4.68 1.91 -4.48
N ASP A 7 5.50 1.41 -5.41
CA ASP A 7 6.22 0.15 -5.25
C ASP A 7 7.21 0.18 -4.08
N ALA A 8 7.88 1.32 -3.88
CA ALA A 8 8.79 1.52 -2.75
C ALA A 8 8.03 1.51 -1.41
N LYS A 9 6.86 2.17 -1.33
CA LYS A 9 6.00 2.14 -0.14
C LYS A 9 5.53 0.73 0.18
N LEU A 10 4.99 -0.01 -0.79
CA LEU A 10 4.59 -1.41 -0.60
C LEU A 10 5.73 -2.26 -0.05
N LYS A 11 6.93 -2.15 -0.66
CA LYS A 11 8.12 -2.87 -0.21
C LYS A 11 8.51 -2.52 1.23
N SER A 12 8.45 -1.23 1.60
CA SER A 12 8.76 -0.78 2.97
C SER A 12 7.76 -1.31 4.01
N LEU A 13 6.52 -1.58 3.59
CA LEU A 13 5.46 -2.14 4.41
C LEU A 13 5.46 -3.66 4.45
N GLY A 14 6.31 -4.31 3.64
CA GLY A 14 6.40 -5.76 3.56
C GLY A 14 5.21 -6.41 2.84
N ILE A 15 4.49 -5.66 2.01
CA ILE A 15 3.34 -6.15 1.24
C ILE A 15 3.63 -6.11 -0.26
N SER A 16 3.05 -7.05 -1.01
CA SER A 16 3.09 -7.09 -2.46
C SER A 16 1.97 -6.27 -3.09
N ARG A 17 2.02 -6.10 -4.42
CA ARG A 17 0.89 -5.51 -5.15
C ARG A 17 -0.36 -6.40 -5.08
N GLN A 18 -0.20 -7.71 -4.99
CA GLN A 18 -1.33 -8.64 -4.83
C GLN A 18 -2.00 -8.44 -3.48
N ASP A 19 -1.22 -8.36 -2.40
CA ASP A 19 -1.74 -8.09 -1.06
C ASP A 19 -2.53 -6.77 -1.03
N PHE A 20 -1.99 -5.71 -1.66
CA PHE A 20 -2.70 -4.45 -1.80
C PHE A 20 -4.02 -4.58 -2.57
N CYS A 21 -4.05 -5.37 -3.65
CA CYS A 21 -5.28 -5.64 -4.40
C CYS A 21 -6.30 -6.39 -3.54
N ASP A 22 -5.87 -7.39 -2.80
CA ASP A 22 -6.73 -8.21 -1.93
C ASP A 22 -7.32 -7.36 -0.79
N MET A 23 -6.54 -6.43 -0.22
CA MET A 23 -6.99 -5.53 0.85
C MET A 23 -7.94 -4.42 0.36
N THR A 24 -7.75 -3.95 -0.88
CA THR A 24 -8.53 -2.82 -1.43
C THR A 24 -9.70 -3.24 -2.33
N GLY A 25 -9.75 -4.53 -2.71
CA GLY A 25 -10.70 -5.06 -3.68
C GLY A 25 -10.45 -4.59 -5.12
N LEU A 26 -9.31 -3.95 -5.39
CA LEU A 26 -8.93 -3.54 -6.75
C LEU A 26 -8.47 -4.75 -7.56
N ALA A 27 -8.86 -4.80 -8.83
CA ALA A 27 -8.31 -5.79 -9.75
C ALA A 27 -6.81 -5.56 -9.96
N TYR A 28 -6.00 -6.64 -9.92
CA TYR A 28 -4.56 -6.56 -10.18
C TYR A 28 -4.24 -5.93 -11.54
N SER A 29 -5.05 -6.22 -12.56
CA SER A 29 -4.92 -5.62 -13.90
C SER A 29 -5.08 -4.09 -13.88
N SER A 30 -5.91 -3.54 -12.98
CA SER A 30 -6.07 -2.10 -12.81
C SER A 30 -4.83 -1.48 -12.18
N VAL A 31 -4.34 -2.07 -11.08
CA VAL A 31 -3.13 -1.61 -10.36
C VAL A 31 -1.88 -1.70 -11.24
N ALA A 32 -1.72 -2.82 -11.97
CA ALA A 32 -0.61 -3.02 -12.89
C ALA A 32 -0.58 -1.98 -14.02
N ASN A 33 -1.76 -1.52 -14.46
CA ASN A 33 -1.95 -0.57 -15.55
C ASN A 33 -1.81 0.91 -15.13
N TRP A 34 -1.56 1.22 -13.87
CA TRP A 34 -1.22 2.58 -13.47
C TRP A 34 0.07 3.05 -14.15
N LYS A 35 0.02 4.29 -14.65
CA LYS A 35 1.04 4.98 -15.45
C LYS A 35 0.98 6.46 -15.08
N ASP A 36 2.09 7.03 -14.64
CA ASP A 36 2.13 8.36 -14.00
C ASP A 36 1.40 9.46 -14.79
N GLU A 37 1.54 9.49 -16.12
CA GLU A 37 0.96 10.54 -16.96
C GLU A 37 -0.44 10.20 -17.51
N SER A 38 -0.72 8.94 -17.82
CA SER A 38 -1.93 8.54 -18.56
C SER A 38 -2.98 7.85 -17.71
N LYS A 39 -2.57 7.22 -16.62
CA LYS A 39 -3.42 6.52 -15.64
C LYS A 39 -2.80 6.70 -14.27
N PRO A 40 -2.76 7.93 -13.73
CA PRO A 40 -2.12 8.21 -12.47
C PRO A 40 -2.76 7.39 -11.36
N ILE A 41 -1.97 7.11 -10.33
CA ILE A 41 -2.44 6.43 -9.13
C ILE A 41 -3.50 7.30 -8.47
N PRO A 42 -4.68 6.75 -8.11
CA PRO A 42 -5.70 7.51 -7.39
C PRO A 42 -5.14 8.14 -6.11
N ILE A 43 -5.46 9.40 -5.85
CA ILE A 43 -4.90 10.16 -4.74
C ILE A 43 -5.11 9.50 -3.36
N TRP A 44 -6.23 8.79 -3.18
CA TRP A 44 -6.56 8.10 -1.94
C TRP A 44 -5.61 6.93 -1.61
N VAL A 45 -4.90 6.38 -2.60
CA VAL A 45 -3.94 5.28 -2.37
C VAL A 45 -2.83 5.73 -1.43
N ASP A 46 -2.47 7.01 -1.47
CA ASP A 46 -1.47 7.59 -0.60
C ASP A 46 -1.90 7.60 0.87
N SER A 47 -3.08 8.17 1.14
CA SER A 47 -3.63 8.21 2.49
C SER A 47 -3.97 6.83 3.02
N TRP A 48 -4.39 5.90 2.15
CA TRP A 48 -4.62 4.51 2.54
C TRP A 48 -3.32 3.83 2.99
N LEU A 49 -2.23 3.95 2.23
CA LEU A 49 -0.94 3.35 2.58
C LEU A 49 -0.34 3.98 3.86
N GLU A 50 -0.52 5.29 4.06
CA GLU A 50 -0.09 5.95 5.30
C GLU A 50 -0.85 5.45 6.53
N ASN A 51 -2.16 5.24 6.41
CA ASN A 51 -2.97 4.72 7.50
C ASN A 51 -2.69 3.24 7.78
N TYR A 52 -2.48 2.45 6.72
CA TYR A 52 -2.03 1.06 6.84
C TYR A 52 -0.68 0.98 7.58
N ALA A 53 0.27 1.84 7.24
CA ALA A 53 1.57 1.90 7.92
C ALA A 53 1.42 2.15 9.44
N LYS A 54 0.60 3.15 9.81
CA LYS A 54 0.32 3.49 11.22
C LYS A 54 -0.34 2.34 11.96
N ALA A 55 -1.33 1.68 11.35
CA ALA A 55 -2.00 0.53 11.93
C ALA A 55 -1.02 -0.64 12.14
N LYS A 56 -0.20 -0.95 11.13
CA LYS A 56 0.81 -2.00 11.23
C LYS A 56 1.84 -1.73 12.33
N THR A 57 2.30 -0.49 12.47
CA THR A 57 3.20 -0.11 13.57
C THR A 57 2.55 -0.32 14.94
N LEU A 58 1.26 0.00 15.09
CA LEU A 58 0.54 -0.22 16.33
C LEU A 58 0.44 -1.72 16.67
N ASP A 59 0.14 -2.56 15.67
CA ASP A 59 0.09 -4.01 15.84
C ASP A 59 1.46 -4.59 16.21
N ASP A 60 2.53 -4.12 15.57
CA ASP A 60 3.91 -4.55 15.86
C ASP A 60 4.33 -4.15 17.29
N VAL A 61 3.96 -2.94 17.74
CA VAL A 61 4.19 -2.48 19.12
C VAL A 61 3.37 -3.29 20.12
N ALA A 62 2.09 -3.55 19.82
CA ALA A 62 1.22 -4.35 20.69
C ALA A 62 1.80 -5.75 20.90
N LYS A 63 2.22 -6.43 19.83
CA LYS A 63 2.89 -7.75 19.89
C LYS A 63 4.19 -7.73 20.69
N ALA A 64 4.97 -6.66 20.58
CA ALA A 64 6.23 -6.55 21.34
C ALA A 64 6.00 -6.36 22.85
N LEU A 65 4.80 -5.96 23.26
CA LEU A 65 4.40 -5.78 24.67
C LEU A 65 3.64 -6.99 25.23
N GLU A 66 3.36 -8.01 24.42
CA GLU A 66 2.77 -9.26 24.89
C GLU A 66 3.80 -10.02 25.78
N PRO A 67 3.43 -10.42 27.02
CA PRO A 67 4.34 -11.02 28.00
C PRO A 67 4.77 -12.47 27.69
#